data_AF-A0A1G6HF65-F1
#
_entry.id   AF-A0A1G6HF65-F1
#
_cell.length_a   1.000
_cell.length_b   1.000
_cell.length_c   1.000
_cell.angle_alpha   90.00
_cell.angle_beta   90.00
_cell.angle_gamma   90.00
#
_symmetry.space_group_name_H-M   'P 1'
#
loop_
_entity.id
_entity.type
_entity.pdbx_description
1 polymer ?
#
loop_
_entity_poly.entity_id
_entity_poly.type
_entity_poly.pdbx_seq_one_letter_code
_entity_poly.pdbx_strand_id
1 'polypeptide(L)'
;MNTVLVPRIPALVDEVSVRLIAGVVLAVGIVALVTQQWWLYALLAIDFTIRAVAGPRHSPLAQLVNRWIRPLVRIAPRLTAFTPKRFAAGIGAVMTAALTVLWLVRFAAPAPGLGVAMLVIAAVMVLFPALEAVLGLCVGCKIFGLLGRVGLISEDVCVDCVRPSARAERVKIRV
;
A
#
# COMPACT_ATOMS: atom_id res chain seq x y z
N MET A 1 -17.68 16.08 26.11
CA MET A 1 -17.88 15.29 24.87
C MET A 1 -16.60 15.37 24.06
N ASN A 2 -15.72 14.37 24.20
CA ASN A 2 -14.41 14.36 23.54
C ASN A 2 -14.58 14.17 22.04
N THR A 3 -14.42 15.24 21.27
CA THR A 3 -14.17 15.18 19.83
C THR A 3 -12.74 14.69 19.64
N VAL A 4 -12.57 13.36 19.67
CA VAL A 4 -11.37 12.75 19.09
C VAL A 4 -11.35 13.17 17.64
N LEU A 5 -10.45 14.10 17.31
CA LEU A 5 -10.22 14.61 15.97
C LEU A 5 -9.51 13.51 15.17
N VAL A 6 -10.23 12.42 14.88
CA VAL A 6 -9.72 11.36 14.02
C VAL A 6 -9.52 12.01 12.64
N PRO A 7 -8.28 12.07 12.09
CA PRO A 7 -8.06 12.48 10.73
C PRO A 7 -9.04 11.68 9.87
N ARG A 8 -9.80 12.33 8.97
CA ARG A 8 -10.90 11.68 8.24
C ARG A 8 -10.32 10.67 7.23
N ILE A 9 -9.87 9.52 7.73
CA ILE A 9 -9.34 8.41 6.97
C ILE A 9 -10.50 7.86 6.13
N PRO A 10 -10.36 7.75 4.81
CA PRO A 10 -11.45 7.27 3.96
C PRO A 10 -11.76 5.81 4.31
N ALA A 11 -13.04 5.47 4.44
CA ALA A 11 -13.45 4.07 4.61
C ALA A 11 -13.32 3.27 3.30
N LEU A 12 -13.48 3.95 2.17
CA LEU A 12 -13.48 3.38 0.83
C LEU A 12 -12.56 4.18 -0.07
N VAL A 13 -11.90 3.47 -0.97
CA VAL A 13 -11.06 4.05 -2.01
C VAL A 13 -11.42 3.43 -3.34
N ASP A 14 -11.01 4.11 -4.40
CA ASP A 14 -11.23 3.64 -5.74
C ASP A 14 -10.16 2.64 -6.16
N GLU A 15 -10.59 1.46 -6.57
CA GLU A 15 -9.75 0.37 -7.03
C GLU A 15 -8.90 0.77 -8.24
N VAL A 16 -9.45 1.54 -9.19
CA VAL A 16 -8.69 1.96 -10.38
C VAL A 16 -7.52 2.86 -9.96
N SER A 17 -7.76 3.81 -9.05
CA SER A 17 -6.68 4.63 -8.49
C SER A 17 -5.65 3.80 -7.74
N VAL A 18 -6.06 2.79 -6.98
CA VAL A 18 -5.14 1.90 -6.27
C VAL A 18 -4.27 1.12 -7.25
N ARG A 19 -4.83 0.61 -8.34
CA ARG A 19 -4.10 -0.11 -9.39
C ARG A 19 -3.08 0.79 -10.09
N LEU A 20 -3.45 2.04 -10.37
CA LEU A 20 -2.52 3.02 -10.94
C LEU A 20 -1.37 3.36 -9.97
N ILE A 21 -1.67 3.57 -8.68
CA ILE A 21 -0.65 3.78 -7.66
C ILE A 21 0.28 2.56 -7.57
N ALA A 22 -0.27 1.35 -7.59
CA ALA A 22 0.52 0.11 -7.62
C ALA A 22 1.43 0.03 -8.86
N GLY A 23 0.95 0.49 -10.02
CA GLY A 23 1.76 0.60 -11.23
C GLY A 23 2.93 1.57 -11.09
N VAL A 24 2.73 2.72 -10.45
CA VAL A 24 3.83 3.67 -10.17
C VAL A 24 4.82 3.09 -9.18
N VAL A 25 4.34 2.46 -8.09
CA VAL A 25 5.20 1.76 -7.12
C VAL A 25 6.01 0.67 -7.81
N LEU A 26 5.40 -0.11 -8.69
CA LEU A 26 6.08 -1.14 -9.49
C LEU A 26 7.19 -0.55 -10.34
N ALA A 27 6.89 0.54 -11.07
CA ALA A 27 7.87 1.21 -11.91
C ALA A 27 9.06 1.72 -11.08
N VAL A 28 8.81 2.38 -9.94
CA VAL A 28 9.86 2.84 -9.02
C VAL A 28 10.66 1.66 -8.46
N GLY A 29 10.00 0.55 -8.08
CA GLY A 29 10.65 -0.65 -7.58
C GLY A 29 11.56 -1.32 -8.62
N ILE A 30 11.12 -1.42 -9.87
CA ILE A 30 11.94 -1.93 -10.98
C ILE A 30 13.12 -1.00 -11.24
N VAL A 31 12.91 0.32 -11.29
CA VAL A 31 14.00 1.29 -11.47
C VAL A 31 15.01 1.17 -10.34
N ALA A 32 14.56 1.10 -9.08
CA ALA A 32 15.43 0.92 -7.93
C ALA A 32 16.25 -0.38 -7.99
N LEU A 33 15.63 -1.46 -8.48
CA LEU A 33 16.29 -2.76 -8.64
C LEU A 33 17.31 -2.75 -9.79
N VAL A 34 16.99 -2.15 -10.94
CA VAL A 34 17.90 -2.12 -12.11
C VAL A 34 19.06 -1.17 -11.88
N THR A 35 18.77 0.04 -11.38
CA THR A 35 19.78 1.09 -11.14
C THR A 35 20.54 0.92 -9.84
N GLN A 36 20.11 -0.01 -8.98
CA GLN A 36 20.67 -0.28 -7.65
C GLN A 36 20.71 0.97 -6.76
N GLN A 37 19.74 1.87 -6.93
CA GLN A 37 19.67 3.13 -6.19
C GLN A 37 18.88 2.97 -4.89
N TRP A 38 19.58 2.88 -3.77
CA TRP A 38 18.99 2.63 -2.45
C TRP A 38 17.98 3.69 -1.99
N TRP A 39 18.20 4.96 -2.35
CA TRP A 39 17.36 6.08 -1.91
C TRP A 39 15.93 6.01 -2.46
N LEU A 40 15.70 5.31 -3.57
CA LEU A 40 14.35 5.05 -4.08
C LEU A 40 13.54 4.16 -3.13
N TYR A 41 14.17 3.18 -2.49
CA TYR A 41 13.51 2.38 -1.45
C TYR A 41 13.19 3.22 -0.22
N ALA A 42 14.05 4.18 0.14
CA ALA A 42 13.78 5.11 1.23
C ALA A 42 12.56 6.00 0.93
N LEU A 43 12.45 6.52 -0.29
CA LEU A 43 11.28 7.29 -0.73
C LEU A 43 9.99 6.45 -0.71
N LEU A 44 10.05 5.20 -1.17
CA LEU A 44 8.93 4.28 -1.08
C LEU A 44 8.55 4.00 0.38
N ALA A 45 9.53 3.82 1.28
CA ALA A 45 9.29 3.62 2.69
C ALA A 45 8.55 4.81 3.32
N ILE A 46 8.96 6.03 2.97
CA ILE A 46 8.29 7.26 3.42
C ILE A 46 6.83 7.30 2.90
N ASP A 47 6.61 7.09 1.59
CA ASP A 47 5.27 7.11 1.01
C ASP A 47 4.35 6.05 1.65
N PHE A 48 4.84 4.81 1.79
CA PHE A 48 4.09 3.74 2.42
C PHE A 48 3.78 4.02 3.89
N THR A 49 4.72 4.60 4.64
CA THR A 49 4.51 5.00 6.03
C THR A 49 3.41 6.06 6.13
N ILE A 50 3.46 7.08 5.27
CA ILE A 50 2.42 8.12 5.20
C ILE A 50 1.06 7.48 4.87
N ARG A 51 1.00 6.56 3.90
CA ARG A 51 -0.24 5.84 3.56
C ARG A 51 -0.78 5.00 4.71
N ALA A 52 0.10 4.35 5.47
CA ALA A 52 -0.27 3.50 6.59
C ALA A 52 -0.81 4.32 7.78
N VAL A 53 -0.21 5.49 8.06
CA VAL A 53 -0.54 6.30 9.24
C VAL A 53 -1.56 7.40 8.92
N ALA A 54 -1.29 8.23 7.91
CA ALA A 54 -2.08 9.42 7.57
C ALA A 54 -3.10 9.17 6.45
N GLY A 55 -2.98 8.06 5.72
CA GLY A 55 -3.87 7.69 4.62
C GLY A 55 -3.49 8.31 3.27
N PRO A 56 -4.30 8.05 2.22
CA PRO A 56 -3.92 8.32 0.83
C PRO A 56 -3.96 9.80 0.47
N ARG A 57 -4.60 10.65 1.29
CA ARG A 57 -4.67 12.10 1.05
C ARG A 57 -3.32 12.80 1.24
N HIS A 58 -2.45 12.27 2.09
CA HIS A 58 -1.15 12.85 2.41
C HIS A 58 0.01 12.21 1.64
N SER A 59 -0.22 11.06 1.01
CA SER A 59 0.80 10.34 0.23
C SER A 59 1.13 11.11 -1.05
N PRO A 60 2.41 11.47 -1.27
CA PRO A 60 2.83 12.17 -2.49
C PRO A 60 2.48 11.40 -3.76
N LEU A 61 2.70 10.07 -3.76
CA LEU A 61 2.39 9.24 -4.93
C LEU A 61 0.88 9.14 -5.18
N ALA A 62 0.09 8.99 -4.13
CA ALA A 62 -1.36 8.94 -4.26
C ALA A 62 -1.93 10.27 -4.78
N GLN A 63 -1.38 11.40 -4.34
CA GLN A 63 -1.77 12.72 -4.86
C GLN A 63 -1.37 12.89 -6.33
N LEU A 64 -0.15 12.51 -6.70
CA LEU A 64 0.33 12.55 -8.08
C LEU A 64 -0.60 11.74 -9.00
N VAL A 65 -0.86 10.48 -8.64
CA VAL A 65 -1.69 9.58 -9.44
C VAL A 65 -3.12 10.10 -9.53
N ASN A 66 -3.74 10.48 -8.41
CA ASN A 66 -5.14 10.91 -8.41
C ASN A 66 -5.35 12.26 -9.12
N ARG A 67 -4.37 13.16 -9.08
CA ARG A 67 -4.48 14.49 -9.69
C ARG A 67 -4.18 14.47 -11.19
N TRP A 68 -3.19 13.68 -11.62
CA TRP A 68 -2.69 13.75 -13.00
C TRP A 68 -3.03 12.51 -13.83
N ILE A 69 -2.91 11.33 -13.25
CA ILE A 69 -3.06 10.07 -14.00
C ILE A 69 -4.52 9.63 -14.04
N ARG A 70 -5.22 9.72 -12.90
CA ARG A 70 -6.57 9.19 -12.80
C ARG A 70 -7.59 9.87 -13.72
N PRO A 71 -7.59 11.21 -13.90
CA PRO A 71 -8.51 11.88 -14.82
C PRO A 71 -8.36 11.44 -16.28
N LEU A 72 -7.19 10.91 -16.66
CA LEU A 72 -6.93 10.40 -18.01
C LEU A 72 -7.55 9.01 -18.24
N VAL A 73 -7.85 8.26 -17.18
CA VAL A 73 -8.38 6.89 -17.27
C VAL A 73 -9.91 6.90 -17.19
N ARG A 74 -10.57 6.62 -18.32
CA ARG A 74 -12.03 6.64 -18.48
C ARG A 74 -12.77 5.40 -17.94
N ILE A 75 -12.23 4.77 -16.89
CA ILE A 75 -12.83 3.59 -16.27
C ILE A 75 -13.68 4.06 -15.07
N ALA A 76 -14.91 3.56 -15.00
CA ALA A 76 -15.83 3.88 -13.91
C ALA A 76 -15.22 3.52 -12.54
N PRO A 77 -15.39 4.38 -11.52
CA PRO A 77 -14.84 4.15 -10.20
C PRO A 77 -15.43 2.88 -9.58
N ARG A 78 -14.57 2.02 -9.04
CA ARG A 78 -14.99 0.80 -8.32
C ARG A 78 -14.51 0.90 -6.88
N LEU A 79 -15.44 0.88 -5.94
CA LEU A 79 -15.12 1.09 -4.52
C LEU A 79 -14.62 -0.20 -3.87
N THR A 80 -13.53 -0.06 -3.14
CA THR A 80 -12.93 -1.14 -2.33
C THR A 80 -12.59 -0.60 -0.94
N ALA A 81 -12.59 -1.48 0.05
CA ALA A 81 -12.30 -1.12 1.44
C ALA A 81 -10.87 -0.61 1.61
N PHE A 82 -10.73 0.48 2.36
CA PHE A 82 -9.45 1.12 2.59
C PHE A 82 -8.63 0.44 3.70
N THR A 83 -9.28 0.01 4.78
CA THR A 83 -8.65 -0.61 5.95
C THR A 83 -7.64 -1.73 5.61
N PRO A 84 -8.00 -2.76 4.81
CA PRO A 84 -7.05 -3.81 4.45
C PRO A 84 -5.92 -3.30 3.54
N LYS A 85 -6.17 -2.26 2.72
CA LYS A 85 -5.14 -1.63 1.90
C LYS A 85 -4.17 -0.78 2.72
N ARG A 86 -4.64 -0.19 3.82
CA ARG A 86 -3.79 0.52 4.80
C ARG A 86 -2.85 -0.46 5.50
N PHE A 87 -3.34 -1.64 5.85
CA PHE A 87 -2.49 -2.73 6.37
C PHE A 87 -1.43 -3.17 5.34
N ALA A 88 -1.83 -3.38 4.08
CA ALA A 88 -0.90 -3.72 3.02
C ALA A 88 0.19 -2.63 2.82
N ALA A 89 -0.17 -1.34 2.94
CA ALA A 89 0.80 -0.25 2.92
C ALA A 89 1.79 -0.33 4.11
N GLY A 90 1.33 -0.75 5.29
CA GLY A 90 2.20 -0.98 6.45
C GLY A 90 3.24 -2.07 6.18
N ILE A 91 2.86 -3.19 5.56
CA ILE A 91 3.81 -4.24 5.14
C ILE A 91 4.83 -3.65 4.15
N GLY A 92 4.36 -2.89 3.15
CA GLY A 92 5.23 -2.20 2.19
C GLY A 92 6.25 -1.27 2.86
N ALA A 93 5.83 -0.50 3.87
CA ALA A 93 6.70 0.38 4.65
C ALA A 93 7.79 -0.41 5.37
N VAL A 94 7.43 -1.50 6.06
CA VAL A 94 8.41 -2.35 6.76
C VAL A 94 9.40 -2.96 5.78
N MET A 95 8.94 -3.51 4.65
CA MET A 95 9.80 -4.17 3.67
C MET A 95 10.78 -3.19 3.01
N THR A 96 10.30 -2.03 2.59
CA THR A 96 11.13 -0.98 1.97
C THR A 96 12.08 -0.32 2.96
N ALA A 97 11.66 -0.12 4.21
CA ALA A 97 12.53 0.36 5.28
C ALA A 97 13.63 -0.67 5.60
N ALA A 98 13.27 -1.95 5.75
CA ALA A 98 14.23 -3.03 5.92
C ALA A 98 15.23 -3.06 4.77
N LEU A 99 14.76 -2.99 3.52
CA LEU A 99 15.65 -2.99 2.34
C LEU A 99 16.59 -1.78 2.32
N THR A 100 16.12 -0.61 2.75
CA THR A 100 16.92 0.61 2.90
C THR A 100 18.01 0.41 3.95
N VAL A 101 17.66 -0.12 5.12
CA VAL A 101 18.61 -0.40 6.21
C VAL A 101 19.64 -1.43 5.78
N LEU A 102 19.23 -2.53 5.14
CA LEU A 102 20.16 -3.54 4.64
C LEU A 102 21.16 -2.94 3.62
N TRP A 103 20.71 -2.01 2.78
CA TRP A 103 21.60 -1.27 1.89
C TRP A 103 22.61 -0.41 2.65
N LEU A 104 22.19 0.32 3.68
CA LEU A 104 23.09 1.13 4.51
C LEU A 104 24.11 0.27 5.28
N VAL A 105 23.65 -0.84 5.85
CA VAL A 105 24.52 -1.81 6.54
C VAL A 105 25.53 -2.41 5.56
N ARG A 106 25.14 -2.72 4.32
CA ARG A 106 26.06 -3.21 3.28
C ARG A 106 27.20 -2.23 3.01
N PHE A 107 26.93 -0.91 3.03
CA PHE A 107 27.97 0.10 2.87
C PHE A 107 28.93 0.16 4.07
N ALA A 108 28.42 -0.05 5.29
CA ALA A 108 29.23 0.04 6.51
C ALA A 108 30.02 -1.24 6.82
N ALA A 109 29.43 -2.41 6.59
CA ALA A 109 30.01 -3.71 6.89
C ALA A 109 29.50 -4.78 5.89
N PRO A 110 30.28 -5.10 4.84
CA PRO A 110 29.88 -6.11 3.87
C PRO A 110 29.87 -7.50 4.51
N ALA A 111 28.69 -8.03 4.81
CA ALA A 111 28.49 -9.38 5.35
C ALA A 111 28.04 -10.36 4.26
N PRO A 112 28.61 -11.58 4.19
CA PRO A 112 28.12 -12.63 3.31
C PRO A 112 26.70 -13.05 3.71
N GLY A 113 25.78 -13.13 2.74
CA GLY A 113 24.37 -13.50 2.95
C GLY A 113 23.37 -12.33 2.90
N LEU A 114 23.82 -11.09 3.11
CA LEU A 114 22.97 -9.89 3.07
C LEU A 114 22.30 -9.70 1.69
N GLY A 115 23.02 -10.07 0.61
CA GLY A 115 22.52 -9.96 -0.76
C GLY A 115 21.28 -10.83 -1.04
N VAL A 116 21.17 -12.01 -0.43
CA VAL A 116 20.00 -12.89 -0.64
C VAL A 116 18.75 -12.29 -0.01
N ALA A 117 18.85 -11.80 1.23
CA ALA A 117 17.74 -11.14 1.90
C ALA A 117 17.26 -9.89 1.13
N MET A 118 18.20 -9.07 0.67
CA MET A 118 17.90 -7.89 -0.14
C MET A 118 17.19 -8.27 -1.45
N LEU A 119 17.66 -9.30 -2.14
CA LEU A 119 17.08 -9.77 -3.39
C LEU A 119 15.65 -10.31 -3.19
N VAL A 120 15.42 -11.10 -2.14
CA VAL A 120 14.09 -11.63 -1.81
C VAL A 120 13.10 -10.50 -1.52
N ILE A 121 13.50 -9.53 -0.68
CA ILE A 121 12.64 -8.38 -0.35
C ILE A 121 12.35 -7.56 -1.62
N ALA A 122 13.36 -7.28 -2.44
CA ALA A 122 13.18 -6.53 -3.68
C ALA A 122 12.26 -7.27 -4.67
N ALA A 123 12.41 -8.59 -4.81
CA ALA A 123 11.55 -9.41 -5.65
C ALA A 123 10.09 -9.36 -5.19
N VAL A 124 9.84 -9.45 -3.87
CA VAL A 124 8.49 -9.28 -3.29
C VAL A 124 7.94 -7.89 -3.57
N MET A 125 8.77 -6.85 -3.45
CA MET A 125 8.41 -5.46 -3.71
C MET A 125 8.11 -5.17 -5.19
N VAL A 126 8.52 -6.04 -6.12
CA VAL A 126 8.13 -5.98 -7.53
C VAL A 126 6.88 -6.84 -7.76
N LEU A 127 6.86 -8.06 -7.25
CA LEU A 127 5.79 -9.02 -7.48
C LEU A 127 4.44 -8.54 -6.95
N PHE A 128 4.38 -8.05 -5.70
CA PHE A 128 3.10 -7.69 -5.09
C PHE A 128 2.42 -6.48 -5.76
N PRO A 129 3.14 -5.37 -6.06
CA PRO A 129 2.56 -4.28 -6.83
C PRO A 129 2.19 -4.68 -8.26
N ALA A 130 2.92 -5.61 -8.90
CA ALA A 130 2.55 -6.12 -10.22
C ALA A 130 1.22 -6.88 -10.20
N LEU A 131 1.02 -7.76 -9.22
CA LEU A 131 -0.25 -8.47 -9.03
C LEU A 131 -1.41 -7.51 -8.79
N GLU A 132 -1.21 -6.47 -7.97
CA GLU A 132 -2.23 -5.45 -7.74
C GLU A 132 -2.51 -4.61 -8.99
N ALA A 133 -1.47 -4.14 -9.70
CA ALA A 133 -1.61 -3.29 -10.87
C ALA A 133 -2.32 -4.02 -12.03
N VAL A 134 -1.89 -5.25 -12.34
CA VAL A 134 -2.35 -6.02 -13.50
C VAL A 134 -3.65 -6.76 -13.19
N LEU A 135 -3.71 -7.47 -12.06
CA LEU A 135 -4.80 -8.39 -11.73
C LEU A 135 -5.77 -7.85 -10.66
N GLY A 136 -5.44 -6.74 -9.99
CA GLY A 136 -6.22 -6.26 -8.83
C GLY A 136 -6.07 -7.16 -7.60
N LEU A 137 -5.01 -7.96 -7.53
CA LEU A 137 -4.78 -8.95 -6.48
C LEU A 137 -3.83 -8.43 -5.39
N CYS A 138 -4.41 -7.93 -4.30
CA CYS A 138 -3.64 -7.48 -3.14
C CYS A 138 -3.39 -8.62 -2.16
N VAL A 139 -2.17 -9.15 -2.14
CA VAL A 139 -1.74 -10.18 -1.19
C VAL A 139 -1.94 -9.72 0.26
N GLY A 140 -1.58 -8.48 0.59
CA GLY A 140 -1.77 -7.92 1.93
C GLY A 140 -3.24 -7.87 2.37
N CYS A 141 -4.18 -7.59 1.45
CA CYS A 141 -5.61 -7.64 1.76
C CYS A 141 -6.10 -9.07 2.03
N LYS A 142 -5.57 -10.07 1.30
CA LYS A 142 -5.91 -11.49 1.55
C LYS A 142 -5.41 -11.95 2.91
N ILE A 143 -4.19 -11.57 3.29
CA ILE A 143 -3.61 -11.85 4.61
C ILE A 143 -4.47 -11.19 5.70
N PHE A 144 -4.87 -9.93 5.52
CA PHE A 144 -5.75 -9.23 6.47
C PHE A 144 -7.09 -9.96 6.66
N GLY A 145 -7.73 -10.37 5.57
CA GLY A 145 -8.98 -11.12 5.62
C GLY A 145 -8.82 -12.51 6.27
N LEU A 146 -7.66 -13.16 6.08
CA LEU A 146 -7.34 -14.40 6.77
C LEU A 146 -7.20 -14.18 8.28
N LEU A 147 -6.46 -13.14 8.69
CA LEU A 147 -6.30 -12.75 10.10
C LEU A 147 -7.65 -12.46 10.78
N GLY A 148 -8.59 -11.84 10.08
CA GLY A 148 -9.95 -11.66 10.57
C GLY A 148 -10.69 -12.98 10.78
N ARG A 149 -10.58 -13.94 9.84
CA ARG A 149 -11.23 -15.26 9.96
C ARG A 149 -10.69 -16.12 11.10
N VAL A 150 -9.40 -15.99 11.43
CA VAL A 150 -8.78 -16.71 12.55
C VAL A 150 -8.97 -16.00 13.90
N GLY A 151 -9.67 -14.86 13.93
CA GLY A 151 -9.97 -14.12 15.16
C GLY A 151 -8.82 -13.25 15.69
N LEU A 152 -7.74 -13.05 14.92
CA LEU A 152 -6.63 -12.16 15.32
C LEU A 152 -6.97 -10.68 15.14
N ILE A 153 -7.95 -10.37 14.29
CA ILE A 153 -8.44 -9.01 14.04
C ILE A 153 -9.94 -9.00 14.30
N SER A 154 -10.40 -7.99 15.05
CA SER A 154 -11.82 -7.83 15.40
C SER A 154 -12.71 -7.80 14.15
N GLU A 155 -13.85 -8.49 14.23
CA GLU A 155 -14.73 -8.70 13.09
C GLU A 155 -15.29 -7.39 12.53
N ASP A 156 -15.52 -6.37 13.36
CA ASP A 156 -15.99 -5.05 12.93
C ASP A 156 -15.02 -4.37 11.96
N VAL A 157 -13.72 -4.53 12.18
CA VAL A 157 -12.66 -4.04 11.28
C VAL A 157 -12.62 -4.89 9.99
N CYS A 158 -12.91 -6.18 10.08
CA CYS A 158 -12.91 -7.11 8.96
C CYS A 158 -14.21 -7.09 8.12
N VAL A 159 -15.36 -6.65 8.67
CA VAL A 159 -16.64 -6.52 7.93
C VAL A 159 -16.48 -5.59 6.73
N ASP A 160 -15.70 -4.53 6.88
CA ASP A 160 -15.34 -3.64 5.76
C ASP A 160 -14.63 -4.40 4.64
N CYS A 161 -13.88 -5.46 4.95
CA CYS A 161 -13.16 -6.29 3.98
C CYS A 161 -14.07 -7.29 3.24
N VAL A 162 -15.17 -7.72 3.88
CA VAL A 162 -16.10 -8.73 3.34
C VAL A 162 -17.27 -8.10 2.59
N ARG A 163 -17.77 -6.93 3.04
CA ARG A 163 -18.89 -6.20 2.39
C ARG A 163 -18.58 -4.71 2.14
N PRO A 164 -17.67 -4.38 1.21
CA PRO A 164 -17.38 -2.98 0.86
C PRO A 164 -18.61 -2.21 0.35
N SER A 165 -19.50 -2.86 -0.41
CA SER A 165 -20.70 -2.25 -1.01
C SER A 165 -21.70 -1.76 0.02
N ALA A 166 -21.97 -2.55 1.06
CA ALA A 166 -22.91 -2.19 2.13
C ALA A 166 -22.47 -0.93 2.90
N ARG A 167 -21.15 -0.69 2.99
CA ARG A 167 -20.64 0.56 3.59
C ARG A 167 -20.64 1.72 2.61
N ALA A 168 -20.36 1.48 1.33
CA ALA A 168 -20.45 2.50 0.29
C ALA A 168 -21.85 3.10 0.21
N GLU A 169 -22.87 2.25 0.30
CA GLU A 169 -24.27 2.65 0.33
C GLU A 169 -24.60 3.51 1.57
N ARG A 170 -24.16 3.09 2.77
CA ARG A 170 -24.31 3.89 3.99
C ARG A 170 -23.63 5.26 3.93
N VAL A 171 -22.46 5.35 3.29
CA VAL A 171 -21.77 6.64 3.11
C VAL A 171 -22.52 7.51 2.11
N LYS A 172 -23.02 6.94 1.01
CA LYS A 172 -23.80 7.68 0.00
C LYS A 172 -25.11 8.24 0.55
N ILE A 173 -25.74 7.57 1.53
CA ILE A 173 -26.97 8.03 2.20
C ILE A 173 -26.70 9.18 3.19
N ARG A 174 -25.45 9.32 3.68
CA ARG A 174 -25.08 10.33 4.70
C ARG A 174 -24.48 11.62 4.11
N VAL A 175 -24.19 11.64 2.81
CA VAL A 175 -23.71 12.84 2.08
C VAL A 175 -24.90 13.44 1.36
#